data_AF-A0A9E2HA86-F1
#
_entry.id   AF-A0A9E2HA86-F1
#
_cell.length_a   1.000
_cell.length_b   1.000
_cell.length_c   1.000
_cell.angle_alpha   90.00
_cell.angle_beta   90.00
_cell.angle_gamma   90.00
#
_symmetry.space_group_name_H-M   'P 1'
#
loop_
_entity.id
_entity.type
_entity.pdbx_description
1 polymer ?
#
loop_
_entity_poly.entity_id
_entity_poly.type
_entity_poly.pdbx_seq_one_letter_code
_entity_poly.pdbx_strand_id
1 'polypeptide(L)'
;MYLYVGLTSSFGEVAMSNDFGAFNSGDLFFGFNGEKHSYAVDVSTGNLIDVETWNYIPERPGGYGSRSTIVQQVGAYSIGTGENLGRIDMMLSFEADLEPNPLTPPDGASGDTYIWEFRIAKALLNYDTGMYESVTLHNTLECGNDLIEKTFPMDPIPEPTTLILLGAGLVGAGLIRRKRA
;
A
#
# COMPACT_ATOMS: atom_id res chain seq x y z
N MET A 1 -10.14 -4.92 13.45
CA MET A 1 -8.94 -4.05 13.31
C MET A 1 -8.59 -3.96 11.83
N TYR A 2 -8.08 -2.83 11.36
CA TYR A 2 -7.74 -2.59 9.95
C TYR A 2 -6.25 -2.26 9.77
N LEU A 3 -5.71 -2.60 8.60
CA LEU A 3 -4.49 -2.04 8.06
C LEU A 3 -4.90 -0.91 7.10
N TYR A 4 -4.36 0.28 7.33
CA TYR A 4 -4.56 1.43 6.45
C TYR A 4 -3.28 1.66 5.65
N VAL A 5 -3.42 1.74 4.33
CA VAL A 5 -2.29 1.99 3.43
C VAL A 5 -2.60 3.23 2.60
N GLY A 6 -1.65 4.15 2.57
CA GLY A 6 -1.65 5.31 1.68
C GLY A 6 -0.52 5.17 0.67
N LEU A 7 -0.82 5.25 -0.62
CA LEU A 7 0.16 5.31 -1.70
C LEU A 7 -0.01 6.65 -2.42
N THR A 8 1.07 7.40 -2.49
CA THR A 8 1.11 8.73 -3.11
C THR A 8 1.95 8.66 -4.38
N SER A 9 1.41 9.13 -5.49
CA SER A 9 2.07 9.13 -6.79
C SER A 9 1.67 10.36 -7.61
N SER A 10 2.57 10.83 -8.47
CA SER A 10 2.31 11.95 -9.39
C SER A 10 1.45 11.53 -10.60
N PHE A 11 1.00 10.28 -10.63
CA PHE A 11 0.10 9.69 -11.60
C PHE A 11 -0.94 8.85 -10.86
N GLY A 12 -2.19 8.87 -11.29
CA GLY A 12 -3.26 8.08 -10.67
C GLY A 12 -3.16 6.61 -11.06
N GLU A 13 -4.01 6.20 -11.98
CA GLU A 13 -3.99 4.84 -12.54
C GLU A 13 -2.96 4.69 -13.69
N VAL A 14 -2.62 5.79 -14.35
CA VAL A 14 -1.86 5.78 -15.61
C VAL A 14 -0.86 6.92 -15.65
N ALA A 15 0.38 6.60 -16.02
CA ALA A 15 1.40 7.57 -16.43
C ALA A 15 1.44 7.66 -17.96
N MET A 16 1.62 8.87 -18.51
CA MET A 16 1.64 9.10 -19.95
C MET A 16 3.02 9.52 -20.45
N SER A 17 3.45 8.89 -21.54
CA SER A 17 4.59 9.31 -22.33
C SER A 17 4.13 9.93 -23.65
N ASN A 18 4.74 11.06 -24.02
CA ASN A 18 4.49 11.72 -25.31
C ASN A 18 4.88 10.82 -26.51
N ASP A 19 5.85 9.93 -26.33
CA ASP A 19 6.42 9.11 -27.41
C ASP A 19 5.91 7.66 -27.39
N PHE A 20 5.54 7.15 -26.21
CA PHE A 20 5.29 5.72 -26.01
C PHE A 20 3.88 5.39 -25.51
N GLY A 21 3.06 6.39 -25.21
CA GLY A 21 1.68 6.20 -24.77
C GLY A 21 1.54 5.96 -23.27
N ALA A 22 0.52 5.19 -22.88
CA ALA A 22 0.12 4.97 -21.50
C ALA A 22 0.90 3.81 -20.83
N PHE A 23 1.23 3.99 -19.55
CA PHE A 23 1.76 2.96 -18.66
C PHE A 23 0.88 2.89 -17.41
N ASN A 24 0.28 1.74 -17.15
CA ASN A 24 -0.63 1.59 -16.02
C ASN A 24 0.15 1.35 -14.73
N SER A 25 -0.38 1.83 -13.61
CA SER A 25 0.09 1.43 -12.29
C SER A 25 -0.25 -0.04 -12.06
N GLY A 26 0.68 -0.77 -11.47
CA GLY A 26 0.47 -2.17 -11.10
C GLY A 26 -0.42 -2.30 -9.87
N ASP A 27 -0.68 -3.56 -9.49
CA ASP A 27 -1.38 -3.88 -8.26
C ASP A 27 -0.53 -3.48 -7.03
N LEU A 28 -1.19 -3.26 -5.88
CA LEU A 28 -0.49 -3.02 -4.63
C LEU A 28 -0.20 -4.36 -3.95
N PHE A 29 1.03 -4.82 -4.04
CA PHE A 29 1.51 -6.00 -3.33
C PHE A 29 1.98 -5.64 -1.92
N PHE A 30 1.81 -6.58 -1.00
CA PHE A 30 2.39 -6.47 0.32
C PHE A 30 2.58 -7.82 0.98
N GLY A 31 3.45 -7.85 1.98
CA GLY A 31 3.70 -9.02 2.81
C GLY A 31 4.20 -8.61 4.18
N PHE A 32 4.52 -9.61 5.00
CA PHE A 32 4.98 -9.40 6.36
C PHE A 32 6.37 -9.97 6.58
N ASN A 33 7.12 -9.40 7.54
CA ASN A 33 8.43 -9.91 7.97
C ASN A 33 9.44 -10.09 6.82
N GLY A 34 9.48 -9.14 5.89
CA GLY A 34 10.40 -9.13 4.75
C GLY A 34 9.88 -9.84 3.50
N GLU A 35 8.78 -10.59 3.60
CA GLU A 35 8.00 -10.99 2.42
C GLU A 35 7.23 -9.77 1.88
N LYS A 36 7.06 -9.65 0.56
CA LYS A 36 6.44 -8.49 -0.10
C LYS A 36 5.36 -8.81 -1.15
N HIS A 37 5.10 -10.08 -1.47
CA HIS A 37 4.14 -10.49 -2.49
C HIS A 37 3.09 -11.52 -2.00
N SER A 38 2.93 -11.74 -0.69
CA SER A 38 1.96 -12.70 -0.14
C SER A 38 0.52 -12.25 -0.37
N TYR A 39 0.28 -10.95 -0.35
CA TYR A 39 -1.03 -10.36 -0.56
C TYR A 39 -0.96 -9.28 -1.63
N ALA A 40 -2.07 -9.04 -2.31
CA ALA A 40 -2.19 -7.91 -3.22
C ALA A 40 -3.60 -7.34 -3.22
N VAL A 41 -3.69 -6.02 -3.43
CA VAL A 41 -4.93 -5.35 -3.80
C VAL A 41 -4.95 -5.20 -5.31
N ASP A 42 -5.91 -5.84 -5.96
CA ASP A 42 -6.24 -5.54 -7.35
C ASP A 42 -6.84 -4.14 -7.41
N VAL A 43 -6.08 -3.18 -7.92
CA VAL A 43 -6.48 -1.77 -7.91
C VAL A 43 -7.65 -1.48 -8.85
N SER A 44 -7.92 -2.36 -9.82
CA SER A 44 -9.01 -2.22 -10.78
C SER A 44 -10.35 -2.73 -10.23
N THR A 45 -10.31 -3.76 -9.38
CA THR A 45 -11.54 -4.38 -8.82
C THR A 45 -11.76 -4.06 -7.34
N GLY A 46 -10.72 -3.64 -6.63
CA GLY A 46 -10.71 -3.44 -5.18
C GLY A 46 -10.77 -4.74 -4.39
N ASN A 47 -10.42 -5.86 -5.00
CA ASN A 47 -10.35 -7.15 -4.32
C ASN A 47 -8.98 -7.33 -3.67
N LEU A 48 -9.00 -7.90 -2.46
CA LEU A 48 -7.82 -8.39 -1.77
C LEU A 48 -7.59 -9.85 -2.16
N ILE A 49 -6.38 -10.18 -2.58
CA ILE A 49 -5.98 -11.51 -3.04
C ILE A 49 -4.87 -12.05 -2.13
N ASP A 50 -4.99 -13.31 -1.71
CA ASP A 50 -3.88 -14.13 -1.20
C ASP A 50 -3.12 -14.70 -2.40
N VAL A 51 -1.93 -14.18 -2.66
CA VAL A 51 -1.23 -14.31 -3.94
C VAL A 51 -0.44 -15.60 -3.97
N GLU A 52 -0.66 -16.41 -5.01
CA GLU A 52 0.13 -17.60 -5.31
C GLU A 52 1.18 -17.30 -6.39
N THR A 53 0.79 -16.55 -7.43
CA THR A 53 1.69 -16.13 -8.51
C THR A 53 1.40 -14.71 -8.95
N TRP A 54 2.41 -14.07 -9.53
CA TRP A 54 2.31 -12.73 -10.13
C TRP A 54 2.97 -12.70 -11.50
N ASN A 55 2.62 -11.68 -12.27
CA ASN A 55 3.24 -11.36 -13.54
C ASN A 55 4.22 -10.20 -13.36
N TYR A 56 5.29 -10.24 -14.14
CA TYR A 56 6.20 -9.11 -14.28
C TYR A 56 5.62 -8.06 -15.23
N ILE A 57 6.26 -6.89 -15.28
CA ILE A 57 5.95 -5.86 -16.28
C ILE A 57 6.02 -6.46 -17.72
N PRO A 58 5.08 -6.13 -18.61
CA PRO A 58 5.05 -6.63 -19.97
C PRO A 58 6.07 -5.94 -20.87
N GLU A 59 6.48 -6.61 -21.95
CA GLU A 59 7.30 -6.00 -23.00
C GLU A 59 6.45 -5.03 -23.84
N ARG A 60 6.73 -3.72 -23.74
CA ARG A 60 6.10 -2.68 -24.56
C ARG A 60 7.11 -1.58 -24.95
N PRO A 61 6.88 -0.86 -26.07
CA PRO A 61 7.69 0.30 -26.45
C PRO A 61 7.81 1.32 -25.31
N GLY A 62 9.02 1.87 -25.10
CA GLY A 62 9.29 2.82 -24.02
C GLY A 62 9.42 2.22 -22.61
N GLY A 63 9.05 0.95 -22.43
CA GLY A 63 9.20 0.24 -21.16
C GLY A 63 10.44 -0.66 -21.10
N TYR A 64 10.66 -1.22 -19.91
CA TYR A 64 11.79 -2.09 -19.61
C TYR A 64 11.43 -3.60 -19.59
N GLY A 65 10.23 -4.00 -20.03
CA GLY A 65 9.78 -5.39 -19.98
C GLY A 65 10.61 -6.40 -20.79
N SER A 66 11.37 -5.96 -21.80
CA SER A 66 12.33 -6.82 -22.51
C SER A 66 13.68 -6.98 -21.80
N ARG A 67 13.92 -6.23 -20.72
CA ARG A 67 15.18 -6.21 -19.96
C ARG A 67 15.06 -7.10 -18.74
N SER A 68 15.45 -8.37 -18.87
CA SER A 68 15.32 -9.38 -17.81
C SER A 68 15.89 -8.96 -16.45
N THR A 69 17.01 -8.23 -16.43
CA THR A 69 17.61 -7.71 -15.18
C THR A 69 16.72 -6.67 -14.50
N ILE A 70 16.10 -5.78 -15.27
CA ILE A 70 15.20 -4.74 -14.72
C ILE A 70 13.90 -5.40 -14.29
N VAL A 71 13.34 -6.27 -15.12
CA VAL A 71 12.15 -7.08 -14.80
C VAL A 71 12.31 -7.80 -13.45
N GLN A 72 13.45 -8.44 -13.20
CA GLN A 72 13.73 -9.11 -11.93
C GLN A 72 13.89 -8.13 -10.76
N GLN A 73 14.42 -6.93 -11.00
CA GLN A 73 14.61 -5.90 -9.97
C GLN A 73 13.29 -5.23 -9.57
N VAL A 74 12.41 -4.93 -10.54
CA VAL A 74 11.12 -4.27 -10.27
C VAL A 74 10.07 -5.21 -9.70
N GLY A 75 10.26 -6.53 -9.79
CA GLY A 75 9.40 -7.51 -9.14
C GLY A 75 7.98 -7.58 -9.70
N ALA A 76 7.02 -7.88 -8.82
CA ALA A 76 5.63 -8.11 -9.19
C ALA A 76 4.97 -6.85 -9.75
N TYR A 77 4.23 -6.99 -10.84
CA TYR A 77 3.47 -5.92 -11.48
C TYR A 77 1.97 -6.15 -11.39
N SER A 78 1.49 -7.32 -11.77
CA SER A 78 0.08 -7.66 -11.69
C SER A 78 -0.12 -9.03 -11.05
N ILE A 79 -1.27 -9.22 -10.43
CA ILE A 79 -1.66 -10.51 -9.87
C ILE A 79 -1.76 -11.53 -11.02
N GLY A 80 -1.21 -12.72 -10.80
CA GLY A 80 -1.29 -13.85 -11.71
C GLY A 80 -2.38 -14.81 -11.28
N THR A 81 -2.20 -15.43 -10.10
CA THR A 81 -3.18 -16.32 -9.47
C THR A 81 -3.20 -16.09 -7.95
N GLY A 82 -4.31 -16.45 -7.31
CA GLY A 82 -4.47 -16.37 -5.88
C GLY A 82 -5.91 -16.61 -5.43
N GLU A 83 -6.12 -16.65 -4.12
CA GLU A 83 -7.45 -16.74 -3.51
C GLU A 83 -8.02 -15.34 -3.30
N ASN A 84 -9.24 -15.09 -3.79
CA ASN A 84 -9.93 -13.82 -3.54
C ASN A 84 -10.53 -13.81 -2.13
N LEU A 85 -9.99 -12.96 -1.26
CA LEU A 85 -10.39 -12.81 0.14
C LEU A 85 -11.57 -11.85 0.31
N GLY A 86 -11.97 -11.17 -0.77
CA GLY A 86 -13.11 -10.25 -0.82
C GLY A 86 -12.71 -8.82 -1.13
N ARG A 87 -13.74 -7.99 -1.30
CA ARG A 87 -13.58 -6.57 -1.63
C ARG A 87 -13.19 -5.76 -0.39
N ILE A 88 -12.28 -4.81 -0.56
CA ILE A 88 -11.90 -3.84 0.46
C ILE A 88 -12.41 -2.45 0.10
N ASP A 89 -12.39 -1.53 1.07
CA ASP A 89 -12.62 -0.13 0.77
C ASP A 89 -11.33 0.49 0.24
N MET A 90 -11.47 1.19 -0.89
CA MET A 90 -10.39 1.92 -1.52
C MET A 90 -10.90 3.27 -2.01
N MET A 91 -10.01 4.26 -2.02
CA MET A 91 -10.29 5.58 -2.57
C MET A 91 -9.07 6.06 -3.36
N LEU A 92 -9.32 6.68 -4.50
CA LEU A 92 -8.34 7.49 -5.21
C LEU A 92 -8.78 8.94 -5.11
N SER A 93 -7.92 9.77 -4.53
CA SER A 93 -8.12 11.22 -4.45
C SER A 93 -7.06 11.94 -5.27
N PHE A 94 -7.40 13.13 -5.74
CA PHE A 94 -6.52 14.02 -6.47
C PHE A 94 -6.43 15.33 -5.68
N GLU A 95 -5.21 15.71 -5.33
CA GLU A 95 -4.92 16.92 -4.59
C GLU A 95 -4.17 17.89 -5.49
N ALA A 96 -4.81 19.02 -5.78
CA ALA A 96 -4.27 20.04 -6.66
C ALA A 96 -3.23 20.95 -5.95
N ASP A 97 -2.29 21.50 -6.72
CA ASP A 97 -1.22 22.43 -6.38
C ASP A 97 -0.30 21.99 -5.23
N LEU A 98 -0.08 20.68 -5.03
CA LEU A 98 0.83 20.16 -4.00
C LEU A 98 2.28 20.04 -4.47
N GLU A 99 2.50 19.81 -5.76
CA GLU A 99 3.83 19.64 -6.33
C GLU A 99 4.32 20.91 -7.04
N PRO A 100 5.55 21.40 -6.76
CA PRO A 100 6.09 22.57 -7.43
C PRO A 100 6.44 22.32 -8.92
N ASN A 101 6.56 21.06 -9.35
CA ASN A 101 6.87 20.64 -10.72
C ASN A 101 6.14 19.33 -11.07
N PRO A 102 4.82 19.37 -11.28
CA PRO A 102 4.07 18.14 -11.43
C PRO A 102 4.23 17.46 -12.80
N LEU A 103 3.97 16.15 -12.86
CA LEU A 103 3.86 15.39 -14.10
C LEU A 103 2.50 15.61 -14.77
N THR A 104 2.46 16.34 -15.89
CA THR A 104 1.23 16.67 -16.62
C THR A 104 0.42 15.43 -17.09
N PRO A 105 -0.84 15.22 -16.65
CA PRO A 105 -1.74 14.17 -17.11
C PRO A 105 -2.22 14.39 -18.56
N PRO A 106 -2.77 13.32 -19.20
CA PRO A 106 -3.13 13.31 -20.62
C PRO A 106 -4.22 14.31 -21.04
N ASP A 107 -5.04 14.78 -20.12
CA ASP A 107 -6.11 15.74 -20.39
C ASP A 107 -5.64 17.20 -20.34
N GLY A 108 -4.35 17.43 -20.11
CA GLY A 108 -3.77 18.77 -19.99
C GLY A 108 -4.13 19.47 -18.67
N ALA A 109 -4.69 18.74 -17.70
CA ALA A 109 -4.76 19.24 -16.33
C ALA A 109 -3.33 19.43 -15.78
N SER A 110 -3.17 20.33 -14.81
CA SER A 110 -1.94 20.36 -14.01
C SER A 110 -1.78 18.97 -13.41
N GLY A 111 -0.63 18.36 -13.62
CA GLY A 111 -0.30 17.18 -12.85
C GLY A 111 -0.31 17.54 -11.39
N ASP A 112 -0.51 16.56 -10.55
CA ASP A 112 -0.53 16.84 -9.14
C ASP A 112 -0.31 15.56 -8.37
N THR A 113 -0.73 15.54 -7.13
CA THR A 113 -0.59 14.37 -6.29
C THR A 113 -1.87 13.54 -6.31
N TYR A 114 -1.75 12.29 -6.73
CA TYR A 114 -2.78 11.27 -6.52
C TYR A 114 -2.48 10.52 -5.22
N ILE A 115 -3.53 10.30 -4.43
CA ILE A 115 -3.43 9.55 -3.17
C ILE A 115 -4.43 8.39 -3.24
N TRP A 116 -3.87 7.18 -3.31
CA TRP A 116 -4.57 5.94 -3.10
C TRP A 116 -4.64 5.63 -1.61
N GLU A 117 -5.83 5.39 -1.10
CA GLU A 117 -6.07 4.98 0.28
C GLU A 117 -6.79 3.63 0.31
N PHE A 118 -6.29 2.70 1.11
CA PHE A 118 -6.82 1.35 1.24
C PHE A 118 -7.14 1.05 2.70
N ARG A 119 -8.31 0.47 2.96
CA ARG A 119 -8.72 -0.03 4.27
C ARG A 119 -8.89 -1.53 4.22
N ILE A 120 -7.89 -2.26 4.71
CA ILE A 120 -7.84 -3.72 4.67
C ILE A 120 -8.24 -4.28 6.03
N ALA A 121 -9.29 -5.10 6.08
CA ALA A 121 -9.68 -5.78 7.31
C ALA A 121 -8.62 -6.84 7.67
N LYS A 122 -7.98 -6.70 8.84
CA LYS A 122 -6.94 -7.65 9.27
C LYS A 122 -7.47 -9.08 9.46
N ALA A 123 -8.77 -9.27 9.62
CA ALA A 123 -9.39 -10.60 9.72
C ALA A 123 -9.42 -11.36 8.37
N LEU A 124 -9.25 -10.67 7.24
CA LEU A 124 -9.10 -11.30 5.92
C LEU A 124 -7.68 -11.80 5.71
N LEU A 125 -6.71 -11.07 6.28
CA LEU A 125 -5.34 -11.51 6.37
C LEU A 125 -5.31 -12.64 7.41
N ASN A 126 -4.53 -13.68 7.20
CA ASN A 126 -4.33 -14.73 8.22
C ASN A 126 -3.50 -14.20 9.40
N TYR A 127 -3.93 -13.07 9.96
CA TYR A 127 -3.22 -12.18 10.85
C TYR A 127 -3.67 -12.45 12.28
N ASP A 128 -2.84 -13.17 13.03
CA ASP A 128 -2.93 -13.19 14.47
C ASP A 128 -2.10 -12.03 15.06
N THR A 129 -2.69 -11.32 16.00
CA THR A 129 -2.09 -10.14 16.63
C THR A 129 -0.83 -10.57 17.39
N GLY A 130 0.33 -10.13 16.91
CA GLY A 130 1.64 -10.43 17.51
C GLY A 130 2.57 -11.31 16.67
N MET A 131 2.14 -11.80 15.50
CA MET A 131 2.98 -12.64 14.63
C MET A 131 3.87 -11.87 13.65
N TYR A 132 3.60 -10.59 13.41
CA TYR A 132 4.30 -9.80 12.40
C TYR A 132 4.93 -8.55 12.99
N GLU A 133 6.22 -8.39 12.73
CA GLU A 133 7.07 -7.29 13.20
C GLU A 133 7.14 -6.16 12.17
N SER A 134 6.85 -6.46 10.90
CA SER A 134 6.88 -5.47 9.82
C SER A 134 5.94 -5.83 8.68
N VAL A 135 5.58 -4.82 7.91
CA VAL A 135 4.88 -4.94 6.62
C VAL A 135 5.74 -4.32 5.53
N THR A 136 5.91 -5.04 4.43
CA THR A 136 6.57 -4.51 3.23
C THR A 136 5.52 -4.28 2.17
N LEU A 137 5.46 -3.05 1.66
CA LEU A 137 4.62 -2.67 0.53
C LEU A 137 5.46 -2.67 -0.75
N HIS A 138 4.85 -3.07 -1.86
CA HIS A 138 5.44 -3.15 -3.17
C HIS A 138 4.45 -2.69 -4.23
N ASN A 139 4.82 -1.70 -5.04
CA ASN A 139 4.07 -1.28 -6.22
C ASN A 139 5.06 -0.91 -7.32
N THR A 140 4.73 -1.24 -8.56
CA THR A 140 5.57 -0.94 -9.72
C THR A 140 4.72 -0.42 -10.86
N LEU A 141 5.30 0.49 -11.64
CA LEU A 141 4.67 1.04 -12.83
C LEU A 141 5.01 0.18 -14.05
N GLU A 142 4.08 0.07 -15.00
CA GLU A 142 4.22 -0.82 -16.16
C GLU A 142 5.47 -0.54 -17.03
N CYS A 143 5.96 0.70 -17.09
CA CYS A 143 7.20 1.01 -17.80
C CYS A 143 8.43 0.42 -17.11
N GLY A 144 8.42 0.17 -15.79
CA GLY A 144 9.51 -0.51 -15.09
C GLY A 144 10.70 0.35 -14.66
N ASN A 145 10.58 1.68 -14.69
CA ASN A 145 11.57 2.60 -14.09
C ASN A 145 11.18 3.06 -12.68
N ASP A 146 9.95 2.81 -12.24
CA ASP A 146 9.43 3.24 -10.95
C ASP A 146 9.06 2.01 -10.12
N LEU A 147 9.75 1.87 -8.97
CA LEU A 147 9.49 0.86 -7.96
C LEU A 147 9.31 1.56 -6.62
N ILE A 148 8.17 1.34 -5.98
CA ILE A 148 7.91 1.75 -4.61
C ILE A 148 7.93 0.50 -3.75
N GLU A 149 9.03 0.34 -3.02
CA GLU A 149 9.20 -0.75 -2.05
C GLU A 149 9.58 -0.16 -0.69
N LYS A 150 8.74 -0.40 0.33
CA LYS A 150 9.00 0.14 1.66
C LYS A 150 8.49 -0.76 2.76
N THR A 151 9.38 -1.02 3.72
CA THR A 151 9.07 -1.78 4.92
C THR A 151 8.78 -0.82 6.08
N PHE A 152 7.67 -1.06 6.78
CA PHE A 152 7.27 -0.34 7.98
C PHE A 152 7.24 -1.30 9.17
N PRO A 153 7.84 -0.92 10.31
CA PRO A 153 7.69 -1.70 11.53
C PRO A 153 6.22 -1.67 11.98
N MET A 154 5.69 -2.83 12.36
CA MET A 154 4.36 -2.97 12.93
C MET A 154 4.43 -2.87 14.46
N ASP A 155 5.16 -1.86 14.96
CA ASP A 155 5.22 -1.60 16.39
C ASP A 155 3.80 -1.41 16.92
N PRO A 156 3.40 -2.11 17.99
CA PRO A 156 2.09 -1.92 18.60
C PRO A 156 2.04 -0.50 19.18
N ILE A 157 1.49 0.45 18.41
CA ILE A 157 1.18 1.78 18.90
C ILE A 157 0.12 1.59 20.00
N PRO A 158 0.42 1.94 21.27
CA PRO A 158 -0.56 1.79 22.33
C PRO A 158 -1.81 2.58 21.97
N GLU A 159 -2.94 1.88 21.84
CA GLU A 159 -4.20 2.55 21.53
C GLU A 159 -4.48 3.63 22.59
N PRO A 160 -5.11 4.76 22.23
CA PRO A 160 -5.46 5.81 23.18
C PRO A 160 -6.22 5.27 24.41
N THR A 161 -7.01 4.22 24.19
CA THR A 161 -7.76 3.50 25.23
C THR A 161 -6.85 2.90 26.29
N THR A 162 -5.70 2.33 25.93
CA THR A 162 -4.75 1.73 26.88
C THR A 162 -4.12 2.81 27.77
N LEU A 163 -3.79 3.97 27.21
CA LEU A 163 -3.29 5.11 27.97
C LEU A 163 -4.36 5.67 28.91
N ILE A 164 -5.60 5.76 28.45
CA ILE A 164 -6.74 6.18 29.27
C ILE A 164 -7.00 5.17 30.39
N LEU A 165 -6.97 3.86 30.11
CA LEU A 165 -7.20 2.82 31.11
C LEU A 165 -6.09 2.80 32.16
N LEU A 166 -4.84 2.95 31.73
CA LEU A 166 -3.69 3.08 32.62
C LEU A 166 -3.82 4.33 33.51
N GLY A 167 -4.15 5.48 32.90
CA GLY A 167 -4.38 6.73 33.63
C GLY A 167 -5.51 6.62 34.65
N ALA A 168 -6.65 6.06 34.25
CA ALA A 168 -7.81 5.83 35.13
C ALA A 168 -7.46 4.85 36.26
N GLY A 169 -6.71 3.79 35.96
CA GLY A 169 -6.22 2.83 36.95
C GLY A 169 -5.31 3.47 38.00
N LEU A 170 -4.37 4.33 37.57
CA LEU A 170 -3.48 5.08 38.47
C LEU A 170 -4.25 6.07 39.36
N VAL A 171 -5.21 6.79 38.80
CA VAL A 171 -6.09 7.69 39.57
C VAL A 171 -6.89 6.90 40.60
N GLY A 172 -7.49 5.77 40.20
CA GLY A 172 -8.24 4.89 41.09
C GLY A 172 -7.39 4.36 42.25
N ALA A 173 -6.18 3.87 41.94
CA ALA A 173 -5.23 3.39 42.95
C ALA A 173 -4.81 4.49 43.94
N GLY A 174 -4.58 5.71 43.45
CA GLY A 174 -4.25 6.88 44.29
C GLY A 174 -5.39 7.24 45.25
N LEU A 175 -6.63 7.23 44.77
CA LEU A 175 -7.82 7.51 45.61
C LEU A 175 -8.04 6.42 46.68
N ILE A 176 -7.81 5.15 46.35
CA ILE A 176 -7.91 4.04 47.32
C ILE A 176 -6.85 4.18 48.41
N ARG A 177 -5.61 4.51 48.05
CA ARG A 177 -4.51 4.69 49.02
C ARG A 177 -4.81 5.84 50.00
N ARG A 178 -5.39 6.94 49.53
CA ARG A 178 -5.75 8.10 50.36
C ARG A 178 -6.88 7.82 51.36
N LYS A 179 -7.75 6.84 51.09
CA LYS A 179 -8.79 6.41 52.04
C LYS A 179 -8.29 5.45 53.12
N ARG A 180 -7.13 4.82 52.91
CA ARG A 180 -6.54 3.83 53.83
C ARG A 180 -5.41 4.39 54.70
N ALA A 181 -4.94 5.60 54.42
CA ALA A 181 -3.99 6.36 55.23
C ALA A 181 -4.75 7.39 56.07
#